data_AF-A0AA91YX82-F1
#
_entry.id   AF-A0AA91YX82-F1
#
_cell.length_a   1.000
_cell.length_b   1.000
_cell.length_c   1.000
_cell.angle_alpha   90.00
_cell.angle_beta   90.00
_cell.angle_gamma   90.00
#
_symmetry.space_group_name_H-M   'P 1'
#
loop_
_entity.id
_entity.type
_entity.pdbx_description
1 polymer ?
#
loop_
_entity_poly.entity_id
_entity_poly.type
_entity_poly.pdbx_seq_one_letter_code
_entity_poly.pdbx_strand_id
1 'polypeptide(L)'
;MNSKIQKAEDGKNAGSAKKSVQTGKKVADKKEASKKQAAQVAVFENPEFGTVRTTIDEKGDPWFCAKDLCDVLGYKRADNAVRQHVNPLDALKQCIKVEDHIKRDGTIRERLIQMNFVNESGFYALVLGSKLASAVKFKDWVTSVVLPQIRKTGGYIPVKEGESEEETIRNAEEILQATLKKKEELLEQQKKLLQQQEVQLGLDKKLIGEQDVEIRRLNGVLDEQTRWASIQGENVINLEKQVDGLMPKAIYSDNVLDSVSCFTTTQVAKELGVTAQELNRSLCALHIQYYQSGQYMLYAEYAHMGLAKSRTRYNAFLDSKCDGRKEKMGKAVTHTYLVWTEKGRKFIHDLAHRFWELAELYEVKNLG
;
A
#
# COMPACT_ATOMS: atom_id res chain seq x y z
N MET A 1 5.52 -66.59 2.02
CA MET A 1 6.45 -66.94 3.11
C MET A 1 7.60 -65.94 3.03
N ASN A 2 7.98 -65.15 4.04
CA ASN A 2 7.68 -65.24 5.49
C ASN A 2 7.27 -63.88 6.11
N SER A 3 6.76 -63.96 7.34
CA SER A 3 6.28 -62.86 8.19
C SER A 3 7.24 -62.59 9.36
N LYS A 4 7.32 -61.31 9.79
CA LYS A 4 7.47 -60.77 11.18
C LYS A 4 8.04 -59.33 11.10
N ILE A 5 7.27 -58.26 11.36
CA ILE A 5 6.69 -57.74 12.63
C ILE A 5 7.64 -56.76 13.36
N GLN A 6 7.29 -55.46 13.26
CA GLN A 6 7.37 -54.35 14.25
C GLN A 6 8.76 -53.97 14.86
N LYS A 7 9.05 -52.72 15.26
CA LYS A 7 8.19 -51.59 15.72
C LYS A 7 8.98 -50.26 15.70
N ALA A 8 8.29 -49.11 15.55
CA ALA A 8 8.69 -47.73 15.94
C ALA A 8 10.03 -47.13 15.45
N GLU A 9 10.20 -45.84 15.15
CA GLU A 9 9.35 -44.68 14.78
C GLU A 9 10.34 -43.69 14.08
N ASP A 10 10.02 -42.58 13.40
CA ASP A 10 8.82 -41.74 13.24
C ASP A 10 8.68 -41.30 11.76
N GLY A 11 7.51 -40.80 11.35
CA GLY A 11 7.18 -40.44 9.98
C GLY A 11 7.31 -38.95 9.63
N LYS A 12 8.37 -38.59 8.89
CA LYS A 12 8.41 -37.31 8.16
C LYS A 12 7.42 -37.32 6.99
N ASN A 13 6.26 -36.68 7.15
CA ASN A 13 5.35 -36.41 6.03
C ASN A 13 5.46 -34.95 5.56
N ALA A 14 5.45 -34.73 4.25
CA ALA A 14 5.65 -33.42 3.64
C ALA A 14 4.36 -32.59 3.67
N GLY A 15 4.32 -31.56 4.53
CA GLY A 15 3.20 -30.62 4.63
C GLY A 15 3.12 -29.67 3.44
N SER A 16 2.21 -29.94 2.51
CA SER A 16 1.84 -28.99 1.45
C SER A 16 1.19 -27.73 2.04
N ALA A 17 1.81 -26.56 1.83
CA ALA A 17 1.38 -25.31 2.43
C ALA A 17 0.16 -24.69 1.72
N LYS A 18 -1.05 -25.15 2.07
CA LYS A 18 -2.29 -24.39 1.81
C LYS A 18 -2.61 -23.51 3.01
N LYS A 19 -2.20 -22.23 2.96
CA LYS A 19 -2.51 -21.25 4.01
C LYS A 19 -3.90 -20.64 3.75
N SER A 20 -4.88 -21.02 4.54
CA SER A 20 -6.22 -20.44 4.56
C SER A 20 -6.17 -18.96 4.98
N VAL A 21 -6.80 -18.09 4.19
CA VAL A 21 -6.91 -16.66 4.48
C VAL A 21 -8.28 -16.37 5.09
N GLN A 22 -8.30 -16.02 6.37
CA GLN A 22 -9.45 -15.42 7.05
C GLN A 22 -8.99 -14.35 8.05
N THR A 23 -9.88 -13.38 8.30
CA THR A 23 -9.74 -12.22 9.21
C THR A 23 -8.76 -11.13 8.73
N GLY A 24 -9.00 -9.84 8.96
CA GLY A 24 -10.11 -9.20 9.68
C GLY A 24 -10.52 -7.85 9.09
N LYS A 25 -11.81 -7.55 9.15
CA LYS A 25 -12.44 -6.32 8.66
C LYS A 25 -12.16 -5.18 9.65
N LYS A 26 -11.27 -4.24 9.32
CA LYS A 26 -11.06 -3.01 10.11
C LYS A 26 -12.30 -2.11 10.02
N VAL A 27 -13.23 -2.30 10.95
CA VAL A 27 -14.21 -1.26 11.32
C VAL A 27 -13.58 -0.46 12.45
N ALA A 28 -13.51 0.86 12.30
CA ALA A 28 -12.96 1.73 13.33
C ALA A 28 -14.01 1.92 14.43
N ASP A 29 -13.79 1.27 15.58
CA ASP A 29 -14.57 1.54 16.80
C ASP A 29 -14.30 2.98 17.27
N LYS A 30 -15.14 3.91 16.82
CA LYS A 30 -15.35 5.17 17.54
C LYS A 30 -15.97 4.81 18.89
N LYS A 31 -15.13 4.66 19.92
CA LYS A 31 -15.55 4.82 21.32
C LYS A 31 -15.93 6.28 21.54
N GLU A 32 -17.13 6.62 21.10
CA GLU A 32 -17.79 7.85 21.48
C GLU A 32 -18.14 7.72 22.95
N ALA A 33 -17.29 8.31 23.80
CA ALA A 33 -17.52 8.35 25.23
C ALA A 33 -18.74 9.24 25.47
N SER A 34 -19.93 8.63 25.57
CA SER A 34 -21.17 9.32 25.92
C SER A 34 -21.03 9.89 27.32
N LYS A 35 -20.58 11.14 27.35
CA LYS A 35 -20.41 11.97 28.53
C LYS A 35 -21.79 12.30 29.04
N LYS A 36 -22.41 11.35 29.76
CA LYS A 36 -23.75 11.47 30.36
C LYS A 36 -23.83 12.78 31.14
N GLN A 37 -24.40 13.79 30.51
CA GLN A 37 -24.77 15.02 31.18
C GLN A 37 -25.83 14.65 32.22
N ALA A 38 -25.74 15.27 33.40
CA ALA A 38 -26.75 15.08 34.42
C ALA A 38 -28.08 15.60 33.85
N ALA A 39 -29.08 14.72 33.71
CA ALA A 39 -30.39 15.10 33.23
C ALA A 39 -30.93 16.23 34.13
N GLN A 40 -31.29 17.37 33.52
CA GLN A 40 -31.93 18.45 34.26
C GLN A 40 -33.27 17.94 34.77
N VAL A 41 -33.41 17.92 36.10
CA VAL A 41 -34.67 17.56 36.75
C VAL A 41 -35.57 18.80 36.68
N ALA A 42 -36.52 18.77 35.77
CA ALA A 42 -37.59 19.73 35.71
C ALA A 42 -38.71 19.31 36.67
N VAL A 43 -39.35 20.28 37.31
CA VAL A 43 -40.55 20.05 38.11
C VAL A 43 -41.75 20.37 37.24
N PHE A 44 -42.63 19.39 37.02
CA PHE A 44 -43.92 19.61 36.39
C PHE A 44 -44.94 19.91 37.50
N GLU A 45 -45.51 21.12 37.47
CA GLU A 45 -46.58 21.53 38.38
C GLU A 45 -47.92 21.55 37.63
N ASN A 46 -48.90 20.82 38.14
CA ASN A 46 -50.28 20.87 37.65
C ASN A 46 -51.24 21.00 38.85
N PRO A 47 -52.23 21.90 38.83
CA PRO A 47 -53.19 22.07 39.93
C PRO A 47 -53.90 20.79 40.40
N GLU A 48 -54.12 19.81 39.51
CA GLU A 48 -54.79 18.55 39.83
C GLU A 48 -53.84 17.40 40.20
N PHE A 49 -52.56 17.47 39.80
CA PHE A 49 -51.56 16.41 40.00
C PHE A 49 -50.37 16.80 40.88
N GLY A 50 -50.30 18.04 41.34
CA GLY A 50 -49.22 18.55 42.17
C GLY A 50 -47.86 18.55 41.46
N THR A 51 -46.82 18.27 42.23
CA THR A 51 -45.40 18.35 41.86
C THR A 51 -44.88 16.99 41.40
N VAL A 52 -44.66 16.82 40.09
CA VAL A 52 -44.11 15.59 39.49
C VAL A 52 -42.67 15.83 39.03
N ARG A 53 -41.74 14.93 39.36
CA ARG A 53 -40.36 15.00 38.85
C ARG A 53 -40.30 14.55 37.39
N THR A 54 -39.70 15.37 36.55
CA THR A 54 -39.57 15.13 35.10
C THR A 54 -38.11 15.27 34.68
N THR A 55 -37.67 14.46 33.71
CA THR A 55 -36.37 14.58 33.04
C THR A 55 -36.58 14.70 31.54
N ILE A 56 -35.78 15.52 30.86
CA ILE A 56 -35.87 15.73 29.41
C ILE A 56 -34.84 14.85 28.70
N ASP A 57 -35.24 14.19 27.61
CA ASP A 57 -34.37 13.35 26.76
C ASP A 57 -33.60 14.18 25.72
N GLU A 58 -32.63 13.58 25.03
CA GLU A 58 -31.81 14.21 23.97
C GLU A 58 -32.63 14.80 22.81
N LYS A 59 -33.89 14.36 22.66
CA LYS A 59 -34.85 14.85 21.65
C LYS A 59 -35.73 16.00 22.12
N GLY A 60 -35.70 16.35 23.41
CA GLY A 60 -36.58 17.34 24.03
C GLY A 60 -37.86 16.77 24.66
N ASP A 61 -38.09 15.45 24.55
CA ASP A 61 -39.31 14.80 25.07
C ASP A 61 -39.28 14.64 26.62
N PRO A 62 -40.39 14.89 27.33
CA PRO A 62 -40.46 14.75 28.78
C PRO A 62 -40.69 13.30 29.24
N TRP A 63 -39.93 12.89 30.26
CA TRP A 63 -40.06 11.63 30.97
C TRP A 63 -40.41 11.87 32.44
N PHE A 64 -41.56 11.37 32.87
CA PHE A 64 -42.14 11.61 34.19
C PHE A 64 -41.82 10.48 35.17
N CYS A 65 -41.55 10.82 36.44
CA CYS A 65 -41.30 9.82 37.47
C CYS A 65 -42.59 9.04 37.80
N ALA A 66 -42.62 7.76 37.44
CA ALA A 66 -43.82 6.94 37.56
C ALA A 66 -44.24 6.69 39.02
N LYS A 67 -43.31 6.84 39.99
CA LYS A 67 -43.65 6.74 41.41
C LYS A 67 -44.55 7.89 41.82
N ASP A 68 -44.11 9.12 41.58
CA ASP A 68 -44.83 10.34 41.97
C ASP A 68 -46.21 10.38 41.32
N LEU A 69 -46.27 10.04 40.01
CA LEU A 69 -47.53 9.89 39.28
C LEU A 69 -48.46 8.85 39.92
N CYS A 70 -47.95 7.69 40.30
CA CYS A 70 -48.79 6.63 40.88
C CYS A 70 -49.29 6.98 42.29
N ASP A 71 -48.45 7.63 43.11
CA ASP A 71 -48.81 8.10 44.44
C ASP A 71 -49.93 9.18 44.33
N VAL A 72 -49.82 10.11 43.38
CA VAL A 72 -50.84 11.13 43.07
C VAL A 72 -52.13 10.52 42.50
N LEU A 73 -52.03 9.55 41.58
CA LEU A 73 -53.17 8.90 40.92
C LEU A 73 -53.86 7.84 41.81
N GLY A 74 -53.41 7.63 43.05
CA GLY A 74 -54.01 6.72 44.02
C GLY A 74 -53.71 5.22 43.77
N TYR A 75 -52.67 4.90 43.00
CA TYR A 75 -52.27 3.53 42.74
C TYR A 75 -51.49 2.94 43.93
N LYS A 76 -51.97 1.81 44.48
CA LYS A 76 -51.34 1.13 45.63
C LYS A 76 -49.86 0.77 45.45
N ARG A 77 -49.41 0.56 44.21
CA ARG A 77 -48.06 0.10 43.84
C ARG A 77 -47.69 0.57 42.43
N ALA A 78 -46.76 1.51 42.35
CA ALA A 78 -46.31 2.10 41.08
C ALA A 78 -45.72 1.06 40.11
N ASP A 79 -44.96 0.09 40.62
CA ASP A 79 -44.36 -0.98 39.83
C ASP A 79 -45.41 -1.89 39.17
N ASN A 80 -46.53 -2.15 39.85
CA ASN A 80 -47.64 -2.91 39.28
C ASN A 80 -48.49 -2.07 38.33
N ALA A 81 -48.74 -0.79 38.65
CA ALA A 81 -49.52 0.12 37.81
C ALA A 81 -48.86 0.33 36.44
N VAL A 82 -47.55 0.61 36.41
CA VAL A 82 -46.78 0.72 35.15
C VAL A 82 -46.87 -0.58 34.36
N ARG A 83 -46.66 -1.75 34.99
CA ARG A 83 -46.72 -3.04 34.30
C ARG A 83 -48.12 -3.39 33.75
N GLN A 84 -49.18 -2.89 34.38
CA GLN A 84 -50.57 -3.22 34.01
C GLN A 84 -51.16 -2.26 32.97
N HIS A 85 -50.74 -0.99 32.98
CA HIS A 85 -51.36 0.06 32.15
C HIS A 85 -50.43 0.64 31.08
N VAL A 86 -49.11 0.57 31.24
CA VAL A 86 -48.15 1.21 30.33
C VAL A 86 -47.49 0.17 29.42
N ASN A 87 -47.32 0.53 28.14
CA ASN A 87 -46.59 -0.28 27.18
C ASN A 87 -45.11 -0.40 27.62
N PRO A 88 -44.47 -1.59 27.58
CA PRO A 88 -43.04 -1.74 27.89
C PRO A 88 -42.09 -0.82 27.11
N LEU A 89 -42.48 -0.30 25.95
CA LEU A 89 -41.70 0.69 25.19
C LEU A 89 -41.80 2.12 25.75
N ASP A 90 -42.87 2.42 26.47
CA ASP A 90 -43.19 3.73 27.04
C ASP A 90 -42.67 3.91 28.48
N ALA A 91 -41.99 2.89 29.03
CA ALA A 91 -41.49 2.86 30.39
C ALA A 91 -39.99 2.50 30.46
N LEU A 92 -39.18 3.38 31.06
CA LEU A 92 -37.74 3.22 31.22
C LEU A 92 -37.36 3.03 32.70
N LYS A 93 -36.35 2.20 32.97
CA LYS A 93 -35.75 2.07 34.31
C LYS A 93 -34.46 2.88 34.39
N GLN A 94 -34.44 3.88 35.26
CA GLN A 94 -33.29 4.77 35.46
C GLN A 94 -32.74 4.64 36.88
N CYS A 95 -31.42 4.52 37.00
CA CYS A 95 -30.74 4.55 38.30
C CYS A 95 -30.53 6.01 38.70
N ILE A 96 -31.16 6.44 39.78
CA ILE A 96 -31.01 7.78 40.36
C ILE A 96 -30.14 7.68 41.62
N LYS A 97 -29.20 8.61 41.75
CA LYS A 97 -28.47 8.84 42.99
C LYS A 97 -29.39 9.58 43.96
N VAL A 98 -29.64 8.98 45.12
CA VAL A 98 -30.39 9.61 46.21
C VAL A 98 -29.45 9.77 47.39
N GLU A 99 -29.45 10.95 48.01
CA GLU A 99 -28.69 11.22 49.22
C GLU A 99 -29.35 10.47 50.39
N ASP A 100 -28.59 9.62 51.08
CA ASP A 100 -29.11 8.71 52.11
C ASP A 100 -29.00 9.35 53.50
N HIS A 101 -27.77 9.66 53.92
CA HIS A 101 -27.45 10.38 55.14
C HIS A 101 -26.04 10.97 55.07
N ILE A 102 -25.82 12.06 55.81
CA ILE A 102 -24.50 12.66 56.00
C ILE A 102 -23.73 11.80 57.00
N LYS A 103 -22.52 11.36 56.64
CA LYS A 103 -21.62 10.65 57.56
C LYS A 103 -21.10 11.61 58.64
N ARG A 104 -20.57 11.07 59.74
CA ARG A 104 -19.90 11.88 60.79
C ARG A 104 -18.76 12.74 60.24
N ASP A 105 -18.15 12.32 59.13
CA ASP A 105 -17.06 13.01 58.43
C ASP A 105 -17.55 14.05 57.41
N GLY A 106 -18.82 14.49 57.50
CA GLY A 106 -19.43 15.49 56.61
C GLY A 106 -19.73 15.02 55.18
N THR A 107 -19.27 13.83 54.79
CA THR A 107 -19.48 13.30 53.43
C THR A 107 -20.89 12.74 53.27
N ILE A 108 -21.60 13.18 52.23
CA ILE A 108 -22.90 12.64 51.84
C ILE A 108 -22.71 11.20 51.33
N ARG A 109 -23.50 10.26 51.85
CA ARG A 109 -23.56 8.90 51.31
C ARG A 109 -24.66 8.84 50.23
N GLU A 110 -24.26 8.76 48.97
CA GLU A 110 -25.19 8.48 47.87
C GLU A 110 -25.59 7.00 47.84
N ARG A 111 -26.88 6.72 47.58
CA ARG A 111 -27.41 5.39 47.26
C ARG A 111 -28.01 5.42 45.85
N LEU A 112 -27.66 4.46 45.00
CA LEU A 112 -28.31 4.27 43.71
C LEU A 112 -29.64 3.54 43.92
N ILE A 113 -30.75 4.19 43.54
CA ILE A 113 -32.11 3.63 43.57
C ILE A 113 -32.59 3.52 42.14
N GLN A 114 -33.09 2.33 41.75
CA GLN A 114 -33.77 2.16 40.46
C GLN A 114 -35.20 2.69 40.54
N MET A 115 -35.53 3.60 39.63
CA MET A 115 -36.87 4.20 39.52
C MET A 115 -37.40 3.99 38.10
N ASN A 116 -38.72 3.84 37.98
CA ASN A 116 -39.40 3.80 36.69
C ASN A 116 -39.73 5.24 36.26
N PHE A 117 -39.45 5.54 34.99
CA PHE A 117 -39.88 6.74 34.28
C PHE A 117 -40.81 6.34 33.14
N VAL A 118 -41.76 7.19 32.81
CA VAL A 118 -42.69 6.99 31.68
C VAL A 118 -42.65 8.21 30.76
N ASN A 119 -42.74 7.99 29.45
CA ASN A 119 -42.92 9.08 28.49
C ASN A 119 -44.37 9.63 28.55
N GLU A 120 -44.69 10.61 27.70
CA GLU A 120 -46.02 11.21 27.66
C GLU A 120 -47.15 10.19 27.34
N SER A 121 -46.90 9.22 26.44
CA SER A 121 -47.82 8.11 26.15
C SER A 121 -48.12 7.28 27.41
N GLY A 122 -47.08 6.89 28.14
CA GLY A 122 -47.20 6.14 29.39
C GLY A 122 -47.85 6.94 30.52
N PHE A 123 -47.65 8.26 30.56
CA PHE A 123 -48.39 9.16 31.46
C PHE A 123 -49.90 9.11 31.18
N TYR A 124 -50.33 9.34 29.93
CA TYR A 124 -51.76 9.29 29.59
C TYR A 124 -52.37 7.91 29.87
N ALA A 125 -51.63 6.83 29.63
CA ALA A 125 -52.10 5.47 29.92
C ALA A 125 -52.37 5.23 31.43
N LEU A 126 -51.53 5.79 32.32
CA LEU A 126 -51.77 5.76 33.77
C LEU A 126 -52.96 6.62 34.18
N VAL A 127 -53.12 7.81 33.60
CA VAL A 127 -54.25 8.69 33.94
C VAL A 127 -55.58 8.07 33.48
N LEU A 128 -55.65 7.55 32.25
CA LEU A 128 -56.85 6.89 31.71
C LEU A 128 -57.24 5.59 32.44
N GLY A 129 -56.25 4.91 33.04
CA GLY A 129 -56.43 3.70 33.84
C GLY A 129 -56.81 3.94 35.31
N SER A 130 -56.65 5.16 35.83
CA SER A 130 -56.97 5.48 37.23
C SER A 130 -58.47 5.65 37.46
N LYS A 131 -58.89 5.44 38.71
CA LYS A 131 -60.28 5.60 39.20
C LYS A 131 -60.42 6.76 40.19
N LEU A 132 -59.35 7.52 40.43
CA LEU A 132 -59.37 8.65 41.35
C LEU A 132 -60.12 9.84 40.71
N ALA A 133 -60.88 10.60 41.51
CA ALA A 133 -61.71 11.69 41.02
C ALA A 133 -60.93 12.74 40.19
N SER A 134 -59.69 13.09 40.58
CA SER A 134 -58.83 14.00 39.82
C SER A 134 -58.47 13.44 38.44
N ALA A 135 -58.12 12.15 38.36
CA ALA A 135 -57.81 11.49 37.09
C ALA A 135 -59.03 11.40 36.17
N VAL A 136 -60.22 11.19 36.74
CA VAL A 136 -61.50 11.20 36.01
C VAL A 136 -61.80 12.60 35.46
N LYS A 137 -61.65 13.67 36.27
CA LYS A 137 -61.81 15.05 35.79
C LYS A 137 -60.90 15.37 34.61
N PHE A 138 -59.60 15.08 34.72
CA PHE A 138 -58.65 15.31 33.63
C PHE A 138 -59.01 14.51 32.38
N LYS A 139 -59.37 13.23 32.54
CA LYS A 139 -59.83 12.36 31.45
C LYS A 139 -61.08 12.91 30.75
N ASP A 140 -62.08 13.35 31.53
CA ASP A 140 -63.33 13.88 31.00
C ASP A 140 -63.09 15.21 30.28
N TRP A 141 -62.21 16.07 30.79
CA TRP A 141 -61.73 17.29 30.13
C TRP A 141 -61.02 16.99 28.80
N VAL A 142 -60.05 16.07 28.79
CA VAL A 142 -59.34 15.68 27.56
C VAL A 142 -60.31 15.11 26.51
N THR A 143 -61.25 14.27 26.92
CA THR A 143 -62.17 13.59 25.98
C THR A 143 -63.33 14.45 25.51
N SER A 144 -63.78 15.42 26.31
CA SER A 144 -64.95 16.26 26.02
C SER A 144 -64.60 17.64 25.47
N VAL A 145 -63.41 18.17 25.78
CA VAL A 145 -62.93 19.49 25.33
C VAL A 145 -61.77 19.37 24.34
N VAL A 146 -60.64 18.79 24.78
CA VAL A 146 -59.38 18.84 24.02
C VAL A 146 -59.45 18.03 22.71
N LEU A 147 -59.81 16.75 22.78
CA LEU A 147 -59.87 15.88 21.60
C LEU A 147 -60.95 16.32 20.59
N PRO A 148 -62.18 16.74 21.01
CA PRO A 148 -63.17 17.28 20.07
C PRO A 148 -62.74 18.59 19.40
N GLN A 149 -62.00 19.47 20.08
CA GLN A 149 -61.43 20.67 19.47
C GLN A 149 -60.36 20.31 18.43
N ILE A 150 -59.36 19.50 18.78
CA ILE A 150 -58.30 19.07 17.85
C ILE A 150 -58.91 18.37 16.63
N ARG A 151 -59.92 17.50 16.80
CA ARG A 151 -60.61 16.84 15.69
C ARG A 151 -61.31 17.82 14.74
N LYS A 152 -61.88 18.91 15.26
CA LYS A 152 -62.67 19.88 14.47
C LYS A 152 -61.84 20.97 13.82
N THR A 153 -60.77 21.42 14.49
CA THR A 153 -59.98 22.61 14.09
C THR A 153 -58.55 22.28 13.66
N GLY A 154 -58.08 21.04 13.89
CA GLY A 154 -56.71 20.62 13.60
C GLY A 154 -55.68 21.03 14.67
N GLY A 155 -56.09 21.71 15.75
CA GLY A 155 -55.22 22.14 16.84
C GLY A 155 -56.00 22.43 18.12
N TYR A 156 -55.29 22.68 19.22
CA TYR A 156 -55.90 23.11 20.48
C TYR A 156 -55.58 24.59 20.73
N ILE A 157 -56.62 25.39 20.98
CA ILE A 157 -56.50 26.79 21.38
C ILE A 157 -57.07 26.86 22.81
N PRO A 158 -56.25 27.19 23.83
CA PRO A 158 -56.74 27.31 25.20
C PRO A 158 -57.65 28.54 25.31
N VAL A 159 -58.95 28.31 25.47
CA VAL A 159 -59.94 29.33 25.82
C VAL A 159 -60.17 29.26 27.33
N LYS A 160 -60.01 30.37 28.06
CA LYS A 160 -60.41 30.43 29.48
C LYS A 160 -61.89 30.79 29.59
N GLU A 161 -62.59 30.22 30.57
CA GLU A 161 -63.99 30.55 30.81
C GLU A 161 -64.13 32.03 31.22
N GLY A 162 -64.73 32.83 30.34
CA GLY A 162 -64.94 34.27 30.51
C GLY A 162 -64.22 35.19 29.52
N GLU A 163 -63.30 34.67 28.69
CA GLU A 163 -62.66 35.44 27.61
C GLU A 163 -63.62 35.62 26.42
N SER A 164 -63.58 36.80 25.78
CA SER A 164 -64.41 37.10 24.60
C SER A 164 -63.92 36.32 23.36
N GLU A 165 -64.82 35.96 22.44
CA GLU A 165 -64.44 35.31 21.17
C GLU A 165 -63.34 36.10 20.44
N GLU A 166 -63.41 37.43 20.48
CA GLU A 166 -62.40 38.34 19.90
C GLU A 166 -61.00 38.18 20.52
N GLU A 167 -60.90 37.92 21.82
CA GLU A 167 -59.63 37.74 22.52
C GLU A 167 -59.01 36.37 22.20
N THR A 168 -59.84 35.34 22.07
CA THR A 168 -59.39 34.01 21.64
C THR A 168 -58.85 34.02 20.22
N ILE A 169 -59.47 34.80 19.32
CA ILE A 169 -59.02 34.98 17.94
C ILE A 169 -57.67 35.71 17.90
N ARG A 170 -57.50 36.81 18.66
CA ARG A 170 -56.20 37.52 18.74
C ARG A 170 -55.07 36.62 19.23
N ASN A 171 -55.30 35.85 20.30
CA ASN A 171 -54.30 34.91 20.81
C ASN A 171 -53.94 33.83 19.77
N ALA A 172 -54.92 33.33 19.01
CA ALA A 172 -54.68 32.39 17.93
C ALA A 172 -53.91 33.01 16.74
N GLU A 173 -54.21 34.25 16.38
CA GLU A 173 -53.50 35.03 15.36
C GLU A 173 -52.04 35.29 15.76
N GLU A 174 -51.77 35.64 17.03
CA GLU A 174 -50.41 35.82 17.53
C GLU A 174 -49.58 34.53 17.47
N ILE A 175 -50.16 33.39 17.87
CA ILE A 175 -49.52 32.06 17.77
C ILE A 175 -49.23 31.72 16.30
N LEU A 176 -50.17 32.00 15.38
CA LEU A 176 -49.99 31.79 13.95
C LEU A 176 -48.86 32.66 13.40
N GLN A 177 -48.85 33.96 13.70
CA GLN A 177 -47.82 34.90 13.26
C GLN A 177 -46.44 34.54 13.82
N ALA A 178 -46.34 34.14 15.09
CA ALA A 178 -45.09 33.67 15.69
C ALA A 178 -44.59 32.38 15.02
N THR A 179 -45.50 31.50 14.60
CA THR A 179 -45.16 30.27 13.87
C THR A 179 -44.72 30.55 12.43
N LEU A 180 -45.35 31.52 11.76
CA LEU A 180 -44.95 31.97 10.42
C LEU A 180 -43.56 32.62 10.43
N LYS A 181 -43.30 33.56 11.35
CA LYS A 181 -41.98 34.19 11.51
C LYS A 181 -40.86 33.15 11.73
N LYS A 182 -41.06 32.19 12.64
CA LYS A 182 -40.11 31.08 12.84
C LYS A 182 -39.86 30.25 11.57
N LYS A 183 -40.90 30.02 10.75
CA LYS A 183 -40.74 29.32 9.46
C LYS A 183 -40.01 30.15 8.42
N GLU A 184 -40.25 31.46 8.37
CA GLU A 184 -39.54 32.40 7.49
C GLU A 184 -38.06 32.50 7.86
N GLU A 185 -37.74 32.61 9.15
CA GLU A 185 -36.37 32.57 9.68
C GLU A 185 -35.64 31.27 9.29
N LEU A 186 -36.29 30.12 9.46
CA LEU A 186 -35.74 28.81 9.06
C LEU A 186 -35.53 28.71 7.54
N LEU A 187 -36.46 29.22 6.73
CA LEU A 187 -36.32 29.26 5.28
C LEU A 187 -35.17 30.18 4.84
N GLU A 188 -34.97 31.31 5.51
CA GLU A 188 -33.85 32.21 5.21
C GLU A 188 -32.49 31.62 5.61
N GLN A 189 -32.43 30.90 6.75
CA GLN A 189 -31.26 30.12 7.14
C GLN A 189 -30.94 29.03 6.11
N GLN A 190 -31.94 28.27 5.63
CA GLN A 190 -31.76 27.27 4.58
C GLN A 190 -31.27 27.89 3.26
N LYS A 191 -31.83 29.03 2.83
CA LYS A 191 -31.38 29.75 1.63
C LYS A 191 -29.92 30.18 1.73
N LYS A 192 -29.49 30.70 2.89
CA LYS A 192 -28.09 31.08 3.13
C LYS A 192 -27.14 29.89 3.04
N LEU A 193 -27.53 28.73 3.59
CA LEU A 193 -26.76 27.49 3.49
C LEU A 193 -26.66 26.97 2.05
N LEU A 194 -27.76 26.99 1.28
CA LEU A 194 -27.76 26.61 -0.14
C LEU A 194 -26.83 27.52 -0.95
N GLN A 195 -26.92 28.84 -0.77
CA GLN A 195 -26.07 29.79 -1.48
C GLN A 195 -24.57 29.60 -1.17
N GLN A 196 -24.23 29.27 0.09
CA GLN A 196 -22.86 28.90 0.46
C GLN A 196 -22.39 27.61 -0.24
N GLN A 197 -23.24 26.59 -0.31
CA GLN A 197 -22.95 25.34 -1.03
C GLN A 197 -22.75 25.57 -2.53
N GLU A 198 -23.58 26.40 -3.17
CA GLU A 198 -23.44 26.74 -4.59
C GLU A 198 -22.11 27.44 -4.90
N VAL A 199 -21.68 28.37 -4.04
CA VAL A 199 -20.38 29.04 -4.16
C VAL A 199 -19.24 28.03 -4.01
N GLN A 200 -19.30 27.12 -3.02
CA GLN A 200 -18.28 26.09 -2.84
C GLN A 200 -18.20 25.15 -4.05
N LEU A 201 -19.34 24.65 -4.55
CA LEU A 201 -19.40 23.84 -5.77
C LEU A 201 -18.86 24.57 -7.00
N GLY A 202 -18.99 25.89 -7.06
CA GLY A 202 -18.40 26.73 -8.10
C GLY A 202 -16.87 26.81 -8.02
N LEU A 203 -16.29 26.82 -6.81
CA LEU A 203 -14.85 26.76 -6.58
C LEU A 203 -14.30 25.37 -6.89
N ASP A 204 -14.95 24.33 -6.38
CA ASP A 204 -14.54 22.93 -6.58
C ASP A 204 -14.51 22.55 -8.07
N LYS A 205 -15.50 23.00 -8.86
CA LYS A 205 -15.53 22.81 -10.32
C LYS A 205 -14.35 23.47 -11.04
N LYS A 206 -13.88 24.63 -10.59
CA LYS A 206 -12.70 25.29 -11.17
C LYS A 206 -11.44 24.51 -10.86
N LEU A 207 -11.26 24.10 -9.60
CA LEU A 207 -10.13 23.31 -9.15
C LEU A 207 -10.04 21.96 -9.87
N ILE A 208 -11.17 21.28 -10.09
CA ILE A 208 -11.23 20.05 -10.90
C ILE A 208 -10.79 20.33 -12.36
N GLY A 209 -11.25 21.44 -12.95
CA GLY A 209 -10.84 21.83 -14.30
C GLY A 209 -9.34 22.11 -14.44
N GLU A 210 -8.72 22.72 -13.43
CA GLU A 210 -7.26 22.92 -13.37
C GLU A 210 -6.50 21.59 -13.23
N GLN A 211 -6.99 20.68 -12.38
CA GLN A 211 -6.42 19.34 -12.22
C GLN A 211 -6.54 18.48 -13.49
N ASP A 212 -7.66 18.54 -14.20
CA ASP A 212 -7.87 17.84 -15.48
C ASP A 212 -6.88 18.29 -16.56
N VAL A 213 -6.50 19.57 -16.58
CA VAL A 213 -5.48 20.09 -17.50
C VAL A 213 -4.10 19.51 -17.18
N GLU A 214 -3.70 19.47 -15.91
CA GLU A 214 -2.41 18.89 -15.53
C GLU A 214 -2.38 17.36 -15.72
N ILE A 215 -3.49 16.65 -15.47
CA ILE A 215 -3.59 15.21 -15.78
C ILE A 215 -3.37 14.95 -17.28
N ARG A 216 -3.97 15.75 -18.16
CA ARG A 216 -3.74 15.64 -19.63
C ARG A 216 -2.28 15.91 -19.98
N ARG A 217 -1.66 16.91 -19.35
CA ARG A 217 -0.24 17.26 -19.55
C ARG A 217 0.68 16.12 -19.13
N LEU A 218 0.47 15.56 -17.94
CA LEU A 218 1.26 14.45 -17.39
C LEU A 218 1.09 13.17 -18.21
N ASN A 219 -0.12 12.85 -18.66
CA ASN A 219 -0.36 11.71 -19.56
C ASN A 219 0.40 11.85 -20.89
N GLY A 220 0.44 13.06 -21.48
CA GLY A 220 1.23 13.32 -22.70
C GLY A 220 2.74 13.07 -22.50
N VAL A 221 3.29 13.47 -21.35
CA VAL A 221 4.69 13.18 -20.98
C VAL A 221 4.93 11.68 -20.78
N LEU A 222 3.97 10.97 -20.17
CA LEU A 222 4.05 9.52 -19.98
C LEU A 222 3.99 8.75 -21.33
N ASP A 223 3.16 9.20 -22.26
CA ASP A 223 3.08 8.64 -23.62
C ASP A 223 4.37 8.87 -24.43
N GLU A 224 5.04 10.00 -24.23
CA GLU A 224 6.38 10.26 -24.79
C GLU A 224 7.44 9.35 -24.16
N GLN A 225 7.49 9.25 -22.83
CA GLN A 225 8.44 8.37 -22.13
C GLN A 225 8.24 6.91 -22.53
N THR A 226 6.99 6.45 -22.68
CA THR A 226 6.67 5.08 -23.10
C THR A 226 7.13 4.81 -24.54
N ARG A 227 6.93 5.77 -25.46
CA ARG A 227 7.46 5.69 -26.83
C ARG A 227 8.99 5.63 -26.85
N TRP A 228 9.65 6.49 -26.09
CA TRP A 228 11.12 6.47 -25.96
C TRP A 228 11.64 5.14 -25.40
N ALA A 229 11.01 4.61 -24.35
CA ALA A 229 11.38 3.32 -23.77
C ALA A 229 11.22 2.17 -24.78
N SER A 230 10.15 2.17 -25.60
CA SER A 230 9.96 1.19 -26.67
C SER A 230 11.05 1.26 -27.72
N ILE A 231 11.39 2.46 -28.22
CA ILE A 231 12.45 2.68 -29.21
C ILE A 231 13.81 2.23 -28.66
N GLN A 232 14.12 2.55 -27.40
CA GLN A 232 15.35 2.10 -26.75
C GLN A 232 15.39 0.57 -26.58
N GLY A 233 14.26 -0.06 -26.24
CA GLY A 233 14.15 -1.52 -26.18
C GLY A 233 14.41 -2.19 -27.53
N GLU A 234 13.84 -1.68 -28.61
CA GLU A 234 14.11 -2.18 -29.98
C GLU A 234 15.59 -2.01 -30.37
N ASN A 235 16.20 -0.87 -30.03
CA ASN A 235 17.63 -0.63 -30.26
C ASN A 235 18.51 -1.63 -29.49
N VAL A 236 18.20 -1.91 -28.22
CA VAL A 236 18.92 -2.91 -27.41
C VAL A 236 18.82 -4.29 -28.05
N ILE A 237 17.61 -4.75 -28.41
CA ILE A 237 17.39 -6.05 -29.08
C ILE A 237 18.16 -6.15 -30.40
N ASN A 238 18.25 -5.06 -31.16
CA ASN A 238 18.99 -5.03 -32.42
C ASN A 238 20.52 -5.06 -32.21
N LEU A 239 21.03 -4.43 -31.16
CA LEU A 239 22.43 -4.50 -30.76
C LEU A 239 22.79 -5.90 -30.22
N GLU A 240 21.94 -6.50 -29.40
CA GLU A 240 22.10 -7.88 -28.91
C GLU A 240 22.23 -8.87 -30.08
N LYS A 241 21.33 -8.80 -31.08
CA LYS A 241 21.43 -9.62 -32.30
C LYS A 241 22.73 -9.42 -33.09
N GLN A 242 23.28 -8.20 -33.12
CA GLN A 242 24.58 -7.93 -33.76
C GLN A 242 25.71 -8.56 -32.96
N VAL A 243 25.69 -8.44 -31.63
CA VAL A 243 26.66 -9.07 -30.74
C VAL A 243 26.60 -10.59 -30.85
N ASP A 244 25.41 -11.21 -30.87
CA ASP A 244 25.22 -12.64 -31.09
C ASP A 244 25.78 -13.11 -32.44
N GLY A 245 25.63 -12.32 -33.51
CA GLY A 245 26.22 -12.60 -34.81
C GLY A 245 27.75 -12.47 -34.86
N LEU A 246 28.35 -11.72 -33.94
CA LEU A 246 29.80 -11.52 -33.82
C LEU A 246 30.45 -12.47 -32.80
N MET A 247 29.72 -12.91 -31.78
CA MET A 247 30.19 -13.81 -30.71
C MET A 247 30.89 -15.06 -31.25
N PRO A 248 30.34 -15.82 -32.22
CA PRO A 248 31.05 -16.96 -32.81
C PRO A 248 32.38 -16.61 -33.49
N LYS A 249 32.51 -15.40 -34.05
CA LYS A 249 33.75 -14.92 -34.69
C LYS A 249 34.79 -14.52 -33.64
N ALA A 250 34.36 -13.90 -32.54
CA ALA A 250 35.22 -13.60 -31.39
C ALA A 250 35.72 -14.91 -30.76
N ILE A 251 34.81 -15.82 -30.42
CA ILE A 251 35.13 -17.14 -29.86
C ILE A 251 36.06 -17.94 -30.79
N TYR A 252 35.85 -17.92 -32.11
CA TYR A 252 36.79 -18.54 -33.05
C TYR A 252 38.18 -17.89 -33.00
N SER A 253 38.24 -16.57 -32.96
CA SER A 253 39.51 -15.81 -32.90
C SER A 253 40.28 -16.11 -31.61
N ASP A 254 39.60 -16.16 -30.47
CA ASP A 254 40.19 -16.47 -29.17
C ASP A 254 40.69 -17.92 -29.12
N ASN A 255 39.87 -18.89 -29.57
CA ASN A 255 40.26 -20.31 -29.66
C ASN A 255 41.45 -20.54 -30.60
N VAL A 256 41.57 -19.76 -31.69
CA VAL A 256 42.75 -19.81 -32.57
C VAL A 256 43.96 -19.23 -31.83
N LEU A 257 43.85 -18.09 -31.16
CA LEU A 257 44.97 -17.46 -30.44
C LEU A 257 45.49 -18.31 -29.27
N ASP A 258 44.61 -19.07 -28.60
CA ASP A 258 44.93 -20.01 -27.52
C ASP A 258 45.43 -21.38 -28.02
N SER A 259 45.45 -21.61 -29.34
CA SER A 259 45.88 -22.89 -29.93
C SER A 259 47.30 -23.30 -29.52
N VAL A 260 47.46 -24.60 -29.22
CA VAL A 260 48.76 -25.19 -28.86
C VAL A 260 49.70 -25.29 -30.08
N SER A 261 49.18 -25.12 -31.29
CA SER A 261 49.95 -25.06 -32.54
C SER A 261 51.09 -24.03 -32.46
N CYS A 262 52.24 -24.36 -33.03
CA CYS A 262 53.40 -23.47 -33.05
C CYS A 262 53.96 -23.37 -34.46
N PHE A 263 54.31 -22.15 -34.87
CA PHE A 263 54.79 -21.82 -36.20
C PHE A 263 56.29 -21.59 -36.18
N THR A 264 57.00 -22.18 -37.14
CA THR A 264 58.39 -21.83 -37.38
C THR A 264 58.49 -20.40 -37.92
N THR A 265 59.56 -19.67 -37.62
CA THR A 265 59.76 -18.32 -38.17
C THR A 265 59.71 -18.31 -39.71
N THR A 266 60.09 -19.42 -40.37
CA THR A 266 59.98 -19.58 -41.83
C THR A 266 58.53 -19.60 -42.33
N GLN A 267 57.58 -20.16 -41.57
CA GLN A 267 56.16 -20.11 -41.93
C GLN A 267 55.62 -18.69 -41.81
N VAL A 268 55.86 -18.02 -40.67
CA VAL A 268 55.42 -16.64 -40.44
C VAL A 268 56.05 -15.67 -41.45
N ALA A 269 57.34 -15.82 -41.76
CA ALA A 269 58.03 -15.01 -42.77
C ALA A 269 57.40 -15.16 -44.17
N LYS A 270 57.05 -16.40 -44.55
CA LYS A 270 56.44 -16.69 -45.85
C LYS A 270 55.04 -16.10 -45.98
N GLU A 271 54.26 -16.04 -44.91
CA GLU A 271 52.97 -15.34 -44.87
C GLU A 271 53.11 -13.82 -45.07
N LEU A 272 54.23 -13.25 -44.59
CA LEU A 272 54.59 -11.84 -44.75
C LEU A 272 55.34 -11.52 -46.05
N GLY A 273 55.53 -12.50 -46.94
CA GLY A 273 56.25 -12.33 -48.20
C GLY A 273 57.77 -12.12 -48.09
N VAL A 274 58.36 -12.26 -46.90
CA VAL A 274 59.80 -12.04 -46.63
C VAL A 274 60.56 -13.33 -46.36
N THR A 275 61.88 -13.32 -46.44
CA THR A 275 62.69 -14.47 -46.03
C THR A 275 62.74 -14.60 -44.51
N ALA A 276 62.94 -15.83 -44.03
CA ALA A 276 63.13 -16.09 -42.60
C ALA A 276 64.38 -15.38 -42.03
N GLN A 277 65.38 -15.08 -42.86
CA GLN A 277 66.58 -14.36 -42.44
C GLN A 277 66.30 -12.87 -42.23
N GLU A 278 65.57 -12.24 -43.16
CA GLU A 278 65.12 -10.85 -43.03
C GLU A 278 64.19 -10.68 -41.83
N LEU A 279 63.17 -11.53 -41.67
CA LEU A 279 62.28 -11.45 -40.51
C LEU A 279 63.06 -11.59 -39.19
N ASN A 280 63.99 -12.54 -39.09
CA ASN A 280 64.82 -12.68 -37.90
C ASN A 280 65.70 -11.44 -37.65
N ARG A 281 66.27 -10.85 -38.71
CA ARG A 281 67.09 -9.63 -38.63
C ARG A 281 66.28 -8.43 -38.16
N SER A 282 65.05 -8.25 -38.68
CA SER A 282 64.14 -7.19 -38.26
C SER A 282 63.70 -7.36 -36.81
N LEU A 283 63.32 -8.57 -36.38
CA LEU A 283 62.97 -8.84 -34.98
C LEU A 283 64.16 -8.66 -34.01
N CYS A 284 65.40 -8.88 -34.47
CA CYS A 284 66.61 -8.54 -33.71
C CYS A 284 66.85 -7.03 -33.65
N ALA A 285 66.69 -6.31 -34.76
CA ALA A 285 66.85 -4.84 -34.81
C ALA A 285 65.82 -4.11 -33.94
N LEU A 286 64.61 -4.66 -33.84
CA LEU A 286 63.52 -4.17 -32.99
C LEU A 286 63.61 -4.62 -31.52
N HIS A 287 64.72 -5.25 -31.12
CA HIS A 287 64.96 -5.72 -29.75
C HIS A 287 63.89 -6.71 -29.21
N ILE A 288 63.24 -7.48 -30.09
CA ILE A 288 62.23 -8.48 -29.70
C ILE A 288 62.89 -9.83 -29.40
N GLN A 289 63.90 -10.20 -30.19
CA GLN A 289 64.68 -11.42 -30.01
C GLN A 289 66.18 -11.17 -30.20
N TYR A 290 67.01 -12.11 -29.76
CA TYR A 290 68.44 -12.14 -30.00
C TYR A 290 68.90 -13.56 -30.35
N TYR A 291 70.11 -13.67 -30.93
CA TYR A 291 70.70 -14.95 -31.32
C TYR A 291 71.85 -15.31 -30.39
N GLN A 292 71.82 -16.49 -29.78
CA GLN A 292 72.86 -16.99 -28.89
C GLN A 292 72.96 -18.51 -28.96
N SER A 293 74.17 -19.05 -28.94
CA SER A 293 74.44 -20.51 -28.84
C SER A 293 73.70 -21.37 -29.89
N GLY A 294 73.49 -20.85 -31.10
CA GLY A 294 72.80 -21.56 -32.19
C GLY A 294 71.30 -21.31 -32.29
N GLN A 295 70.68 -20.64 -31.31
CA GLN A 295 69.23 -20.48 -31.18
C GLN A 295 68.83 -18.99 -31.05
N TYR A 296 67.63 -18.64 -31.56
CA TYR A 296 66.96 -17.38 -31.25
C TYR A 296 66.18 -17.47 -29.93
N MET A 297 66.26 -16.42 -29.11
CA MET A 297 65.54 -16.31 -27.83
C MET A 297 64.91 -14.92 -27.72
N LEU A 298 63.76 -14.81 -27.05
CA LEU A 298 63.11 -13.53 -26.77
C LEU A 298 63.84 -12.78 -25.66
N TYR A 299 63.90 -11.45 -25.74
CA TYR A 299 64.28 -10.62 -24.59
C TYR A 299 63.27 -10.77 -23.45
N ALA A 300 63.69 -10.48 -22.21
CA ALA A 300 62.88 -10.67 -21.01
C ALA A 300 61.52 -9.95 -21.07
N GLU A 301 61.48 -8.78 -21.72
CA GLU A 301 60.29 -7.98 -21.99
C GLU A 301 59.22 -8.73 -22.80
N TYR A 302 59.62 -9.63 -23.72
CA TYR A 302 58.70 -10.38 -24.57
C TYR A 302 58.55 -11.85 -24.15
N ALA A 303 59.54 -12.41 -23.46
CA ALA A 303 59.57 -13.82 -23.05
C ALA A 303 58.39 -14.22 -22.16
N HIS A 304 57.96 -13.34 -21.25
CA HIS A 304 56.85 -13.60 -20.33
C HIS A 304 55.46 -13.44 -20.97
N MET A 305 55.36 -12.86 -22.18
CA MET A 305 54.08 -12.57 -22.84
C MET A 305 53.44 -13.80 -23.54
N GLY A 306 54.13 -14.94 -23.59
CA GLY A 306 53.64 -16.18 -24.21
C GLY A 306 53.70 -16.21 -25.75
N LEU A 307 54.49 -15.32 -26.35
CA LEU A 307 54.59 -15.15 -27.81
C LEU A 307 55.35 -16.30 -28.50
N ALA A 308 56.25 -16.98 -27.80
CA ALA A 308 57.05 -18.05 -28.35
C ALA A 308 57.23 -19.22 -27.37
N LYS A 309 57.56 -20.39 -27.92
CA LYS A 309 57.93 -21.62 -27.21
C LYS A 309 59.24 -22.16 -27.80
N SER A 310 60.02 -22.85 -26.98
CA SER A 310 61.19 -23.60 -27.47
C SER A 310 60.77 -25.03 -27.83
N ARG A 311 61.20 -25.52 -29.00
CA ARG A 311 61.08 -26.94 -29.40
C ARG A 311 62.45 -27.53 -29.67
N THR A 312 62.63 -28.80 -29.34
CA THR A 312 63.89 -29.52 -29.56
C THR A 312 63.72 -30.48 -30.73
N ARG A 313 64.60 -30.37 -31.74
CA ARG A 313 64.78 -31.44 -32.74
C ARG A 313 65.71 -32.49 -32.17
N TYR A 314 65.30 -33.74 -32.29
CA TYR A 314 66.12 -34.90 -32.00
C TYR A 314 66.69 -35.45 -33.30
N ASN A 315 68.00 -35.37 -33.47
CA ASN A 315 68.71 -36.00 -34.57
C ASN A 315 69.45 -37.22 -34.02
N ALA A 316 68.92 -38.41 -34.27
CA ALA A 316 69.67 -39.65 -34.10
C ALA A 316 70.52 -39.91 -35.35
N PHE A 317 71.83 -40.03 -35.15
CA PHE A 317 72.72 -40.61 -36.14
C PHE A 317 72.85 -42.11 -35.83
N LEU A 318 72.77 -42.97 -36.84
CA LEU A 318 73.17 -44.38 -36.65
C LEU A 318 74.66 -44.41 -36.30
N ASP A 319 75.06 -45.34 -35.44
CA ASP A 319 76.48 -45.57 -35.17
C ASP A 319 77.16 -46.05 -36.47
N SER A 320 78.20 -45.34 -36.89
CA SER A 320 79.00 -45.66 -38.08
C SER A 320 79.72 -47.01 -38.00
N LYS A 321 79.65 -47.72 -36.86
CA LYS A 321 80.19 -49.07 -36.65
C LYS A 321 79.10 -50.14 -36.44
N CYS A 322 77.83 -49.88 -36.75
CA CYS A 322 76.77 -50.89 -36.64
C CYS A 322 76.74 -51.85 -37.84
N ASP A 323 77.35 -53.02 -37.69
CA ASP A 323 76.90 -54.22 -38.41
C ASP A 323 75.43 -54.48 -38.04
N GLY A 324 74.55 -54.57 -39.05
CA GLY A 324 73.09 -54.50 -38.93
C GLY A 324 72.35 -55.62 -38.16
N ARG A 325 73.00 -56.28 -37.19
CA ARG A 325 72.39 -57.26 -36.27
C ARG A 325 72.08 -56.72 -34.87
N LYS A 326 72.47 -55.48 -34.54
CA LYS A 326 72.12 -54.83 -33.26
C LYS A 326 71.80 -53.36 -33.50
N GLU A 327 70.55 -52.96 -33.23
CA GLU A 327 70.12 -51.56 -33.25
C GLU A 327 70.70 -50.80 -32.05
N LYS A 328 71.99 -50.44 -32.13
CA LYS A 328 72.56 -49.41 -31.26
C LYS A 328 72.36 -48.06 -31.94
N MET A 329 71.45 -47.26 -31.38
CA MET A 329 71.41 -45.81 -31.62
C MET A 329 72.81 -45.22 -31.37
N GLY A 330 73.30 -44.41 -32.30
CA GLY A 330 74.56 -43.68 -32.14
C GLY A 330 74.39 -42.47 -31.22
N LYS A 331 75.30 -41.50 -31.33
CA LYS A 331 75.19 -40.25 -30.57
C LYS A 331 73.92 -39.49 -31.00
N ALA A 332 72.98 -39.33 -30.08
CA ALA A 332 71.87 -38.40 -30.24
C ALA A 332 72.38 -36.95 -30.09
N VAL A 333 71.98 -36.08 -31.01
CA VAL A 333 72.20 -34.62 -30.90
C VAL A 333 70.85 -33.93 -30.84
N THR A 334 70.65 -33.14 -29.79
CA THR A 334 69.44 -32.33 -29.58
C THR A 334 69.74 -30.87 -29.90
N HIS A 335 68.98 -30.29 -30.83
CA HIS A 335 69.04 -28.86 -31.15
C HIS A 335 67.71 -28.20 -30.83
N THR A 336 67.73 -27.22 -29.92
CA THR A 336 66.56 -26.43 -29.56
C THR A 336 66.45 -25.20 -30.46
N TYR A 337 65.22 -24.84 -30.83
CA TYR A 337 64.91 -23.71 -31.70
C TYR A 337 63.59 -23.07 -31.29
N LEU A 338 63.43 -21.78 -31.60
CA LEU A 338 62.25 -20.99 -31.28
C LEU A 338 61.13 -21.23 -32.30
N VAL A 339 59.90 -21.32 -31.80
CA VAL A 339 58.66 -21.33 -32.57
C VAL A 339 57.64 -20.38 -31.94
N TRP A 340 56.84 -19.73 -32.77
CA TRP A 340 55.83 -18.75 -32.37
C TRP A 340 54.51 -19.43 -32.01
N THR A 341 53.81 -18.94 -31.00
CA THR A 341 52.39 -19.28 -30.75
C THR A 341 51.50 -18.53 -31.74
N GLU A 342 50.20 -18.83 -31.82
CA GLU A 342 49.27 -17.98 -32.62
C GLU A 342 49.25 -16.54 -32.11
N LYS A 343 49.30 -16.33 -30.79
CA LYS A 343 49.51 -15.01 -30.18
C LYS A 343 50.79 -14.31 -30.66
N GLY A 344 51.90 -15.05 -30.75
CA GLY A 344 53.17 -14.53 -31.30
C GLY A 344 53.13 -14.25 -32.80
N ARG A 345 52.50 -15.13 -33.57
CA ARG A 345 52.27 -14.96 -35.01
C ARG A 345 51.42 -13.72 -35.28
N LYS A 346 50.31 -13.53 -34.56
CA LYS A 346 49.51 -12.30 -34.61
C LYS A 346 50.33 -11.07 -34.23
N PHE A 347 51.11 -11.11 -33.15
CA PHE A 347 51.97 -9.99 -32.75
C PHE A 347 52.96 -9.58 -33.87
N ILE A 348 53.54 -10.53 -34.60
CA ILE A 348 54.44 -10.22 -35.73
C ILE A 348 53.65 -9.65 -36.92
N HIS A 349 52.47 -10.17 -37.24
CA HIS A 349 51.60 -9.62 -38.29
C HIS A 349 51.10 -8.20 -37.97
N ASP A 350 50.61 -7.97 -36.75
CA ASP A 350 50.19 -6.64 -36.25
C ASP A 350 51.36 -5.63 -36.29
N LEU A 351 52.59 -6.09 -36.02
CA LEU A 351 53.80 -5.29 -36.09
C LEU A 351 54.15 -4.96 -37.55
N ALA A 352 54.14 -5.95 -38.45
CA ALA A 352 54.39 -5.74 -39.87
C ALA A 352 53.38 -4.78 -40.51
N HIS A 353 52.08 -4.91 -40.18
CA HIS A 353 51.04 -3.98 -40.64
C HIS A 353 51.31 -2.54 -40.21
N ARG A 354 51.65 -2.30 -38.93
CA ARG A 354 52.00 -0.94 -38.46
C ARG A 354 53.24 -0.39 -39.13
N PHE A 355 54.25 -1.22 -39.40
CA PHE A 355 55.43 -0.78 -40.17
C PHE A 355 55.08 -0.43 -41.62
N TRP A 356 54.12 -1.13 -42.23
CA TRP A 356 53.63 -0.84 -43.58
C TRP A 356 52.80 0.46 -43.63
N GLU A 357 51.85 0.64 -42.71
CA GLU A 357 51.07 1.90 -42.57
C GLU A 357 51.99 3.11 -42.35
N LEU A 358 53.03 2.96 -41.52
CA LEU A 358 54.04 3.99 -41.33
C LEU A 358 54.85 4.24 -42.60
N ALA A 359 55.25 3.21 -43.35
CA ALA A 359 55.96 3.38 -44.61
C ALA A 359 55.12 4.17 -45.64
N GLU A 360 53.86 3.79 -45.84
CA GLU A 360 52.93 4.51 -46.74
C GLU A 360 52.71 5.97 -46.29
N LEU A 361 52.53 6.22 -44.99
CA LEU A 361 52.40 7.57 -44.44
C LEU A 361 53.67 8.43 -44.61
N TYR A 362 54.85 7.81 -44.65
CA TYR A 362 56.12 8.50 -44.92
C TYR A 362 56.37 8.70 -46.42
N GLU A 363 55.96 7.78 -47.30
CA GLU A 363 56.04 7.99 -48.76
C GLU A 363 55.08 9.09 -49.22
N VAL A 364 53.83 9.09 -48.75
CA VAL A 364 52.83 10.13 -49.07
C VAL A 364 53.28 11.52 -48.58
N LYS A 365 54.01 11.61 -47.46
CA LYS A 365 54.57 12.88 -46.94
C LYS A 365 55.84 13.37 -47.64
N ASN A 366 56.48 12.54 -48.47
CA ASN A 366 57.68 12.91 -49.24
C ASN A 366 57.38 13.11 -50.74
N LEU A 367 56.11 12.95 -51.15
CA LEU A 367 55.61 13.13 -52.53
C LEU A 367 54.72 14.38 -52.70
N GLY A 368 54.62 15.23 -51.67
CA GLY A 368 53.95 16.54 -51.69
C GLY A 368 54.83 17.61 -51.06
#